data_AF-A0AAV3Z0E3-F1
#
_entry.id   AF-A0AAV3Z0E3-F1
#
_cell.length_a   1.000
_cell.length_b   1.000
_cell.length_c   1.000
_cell.angle_alpha   90.00
_cell.angle_beta   90.00
_cell.angle_gamma   90.00
#
_symmetry.space_group_name_H-M   'P 1'
#
loop_
_entity.id
_entity.type
_entity.pdbx_description
1 polymer ?
#
loop_
_entity_poly.entity_id
_entity_poly.type
_entity_poly.pdbx_seq_one_letter_code
_entity_poly.pdbx_strand_id
1 'polypeptide(L)'
;MILVYFTVLGLTLTQQVLSQPASFQQSMARRQQQLLLQQQQQQEQQQTKQQYLQPNEQQNPSPNQQQLQQQQQRLIYQQQQYQQLQRQLQEQRQRQQQERQKLLEQQRLQEQQRLQQQRRQQQQQQQQQQQQQQRQQPSIEDNFGADPGCKDPWTTEWTRDPNDCTMVHFCIQGKQQWTINCNDTRVWSNVGHACVEPMSQWDDCNQEMTTPALNDPRCSNEPNGMNPDPNNCAQFVACVNMTVVATMECPTNTLFSTRNNTCELSHVVASECRERSIPDHVVVTTASPIVDKPCEGTSNGDVEDPSHCARFYKCNYGRVVARIRCPSNSAFNQQKRKCDWRANVECAGRPFF
;
A
#
# COMPACT_ATOMS: atom_id res chain seq x y z
N MET A 1 53.33 -16.14 -24.03
CA MET A 1 52.03 -15.44 -24.17
C MET A 1 51.54 -15.39 -25.62
N ILE A 2 51.38 -16.53 -26.32
CA ILE A 2 50.74 -16.56 -27.66
C ILE A 2 49.78 -17.76 -27.85
N LEU A 3 49.67 -18.68 -26.88
CA LEU A 3 48.84 -19.90 -26.99
C LEU A 3 47.55 -19.88 -26.15
N VAL A 4 47.11 -18.72 -25.64
CA VAL A 4 45.88 -18.60 -24.84
C VAL A 4 44.83 -17.68 -25.52
N TYR A 5 45.16 -17.05 -26.65
CA TYR A 5 44.24 -16.13 -27.34
C TYR A 5 43.36 -16.78 -28.42
N PHE A 6 43.64 -18.02 -28.85
CA PHE A 6 42.86 -18.67 -29.92
C PHE A 6 41.66 -19.50 -29.44
N THR A 7 41.55 -19.80 -28.13
CA THR A 7 40.40 -20.56 -27.61
C THR A 7 39.21 -19.69 -27.23
N VAL A 8 39.37 -18.37 -27.12
CA VAL A 8 38.28 -17.44 -26.75
C VAL A 8 37.47 -16.97 -27.98
N LEU A 9 38.01 -17.07 -29.19
CA LEU A 9 37.29 -16.68 -30.42
C LEU A 9 36.55 -17.85 -31.11
N GLY A 10 36.81 -19.10 -30.70
CA GLY A 10 36.17 -20.29 -31.28
C GLY A 10 34.81 -20.67 -30.66
N LEU A 11 34.46 -20.11 -29.50
CA LEU A 11 33.26 -20.50 -28.75
C LEU A 11 32.13 -19.45 -28.76
N THR A 12 32.32 -18.29 -29.39
CA THR A 12 31.31 -17.22 -29.44
C THR A 12 30.43 -17.27 -30.70
N LEU A 13 30.73 -18.11 -31.68
CA LEU A 13 29.94 -18.20 -32.93
C LEU A 13 28.94 -19.36 -32.98
N THR A 14 28.99 -20.32 -32.06
CA THR A 14 28.04 -21.45 -32.04
C THR A 14 26.84 -21.25 -31.10
N GLN A 15 26.85 -20.24 -30.22
CA GLN A 15 25.73 -19.97 -29.30
C GLN A 15 24.73 -18.91 -29.77
N GLN A 16 24.93 -18.27 -30.93
CA GLN A 16 23.97 -17.26 -31.44
C GLN A 16 22.89 -17.81 -32.40
N VAL A 17 22.90 -19.12 -32.72
CA VAL A 17 21.93 -19.70 -33.67
C VAL A 17 20.65 -20.22 -32.98
N LEU A 18 20.65 -20.40 -31.65
CA LEU A 18 19.52 -21.02 -30.93
C LEU A 18 18.61 -20.06 -30.16
N SER A 19 18.81 -18.74 -30.26
CA SER A 19 17.99 -17.74 -29.54
C SER A 19 17.41 -16.65 -30.44
N GLN A 20 17.17 -16.95 -31.72
CA GLN A 20 16.44 -16.01 -32.58
C GLN A 20 14.93 -16.14 -32.34
N PRO A 21 14.20 -15.01 -32.17
CA PRO A 21 12.76 -15.06 -31.97
C PRO A 21 12.09 -15.72 -33.18
N ALA A 22 11.05 -16.51 -32.95
CA ALA A 22 10.34 -17.26 -34.00
C ALA A 22 9.87 -16.38 -35.19
N SER A 23 9.70 -15.07 -34.97
CA SER A 23 9.42 -14.07 -36.00
C SER A 23 10.54 -13.88 -37.02
N PHE A 24 11.81 -14.07 -36.63
CA PHE A 24 12.98 -13.91 -37.49
C PHE A 24 13.20 -15.16 -38.36
N GLN A 25 12.96 -16.36 -37.82
CA GLN A 25 12.97 -17.60 -38.62
C GLN A 25 11.81 -17.62 -39.62
N GLN A 26 10.63 -17.11 -39.25
CA GLN A 26 9.50 -16.95 -40.18
C GLN A 26 9.76 -15.87 -41.24
N SER A 27 10.46 -14.77 -40.91
CA SER A 27 10.80 -13.72 -41.89
C SER A 27 11.84 -14.19 -42.91
N MET A 28 12.83 -14.99 -42.47
CA MET A 28 13.81 -15.63 -43.35
C MET A 28 13.16 -16.66 -44.27
N ALA A 29 12.25 -17.50 -43.75
CA ALA A 29 11.49 -18.44 -44.56
C ALA A 29 10.60 -17.74 -45.60
N ARG A 30 9.92 -16.65 -45.23
CA ARG A 30 9.12 -15.83 -46.17
C ARG A 30 9.99 -15.18 -47.26
N ARG A 31 11.17 -14.66 -46.91
CA ARG A 31 12.12 -14.08 -47.87
C ARG A 31 12.68 -15.12 -48.82
N GLN A 32 13.03 -16.31 -48.32
CA GLN A 32 13.53 -17.42 -49.14
C GLN A 32 12.44 -17.92 -50.10
N GLN A 33 11.18 -17.94 -49.65
CA GLN A 33 10.03 -18.32 -50.47
C GLN A 33 9.68 -17.25 -51.53
N GLN A 34 9.83 -15.96 -51.22
CA GLN A 34 9.68 -14.87 -52.19
C GLN A 34 10.78 -14.90 -53.27
N LEU A 35 12.03 -15.18 -52.89
CA LEU A 35 13.15 -15.33 -53.83
C LEU A 35 12.95 -16.50 -54.80
N LEU A 36 12.44 -17.64 -54.31
CA LEU A 36 12.10 -18.78 -55.16
C LEU A 36 10.97 -18.45 -56.16
N LEU A 37 9.94 -17.73 -55.71
CA LEU A 37 8.84 -17.29 -56.58
C LEU A 37 9.33 -16.30 -57.66
N GLN A 38 10.24 -15.41 -57.29
CA GLN A 38 10.84 -14.44 -58.19
C GLN A 38 11.75 -15.12 -59.23
N GLN A 39 12.51 -16.15 -58.84
CA GLN A 39 13.26 -16.99 -59.77
C GLN A 39 12.34 -17.76 -60.73
N GLN A 40 11.20 -18.26 -60.24
CA GLN A 40 10.23 -18.98 -61.06
C GLN A 40 9.59 -18.04 -62.11
N GLN A 41 9.23 -16.80 -61.72
CA GLN A 41 8.74 -15.77 -62.64
C GLN A 41 9.80 -15.35 -63.68
N GLN A 42 11.08 -15.27 -63.29
CA GLN A 42 12.17 -14.98 -64.21
C GLN A 42 12.38 -16.10 -65.24
N GLN A 43 12.29 -17.37 -64.82
CA GLN A 43 12.34 -18.51 -65.73
C GLN A 43 11.16 -18.53 -66.71
N GLU A 44 9.95 -18.17 -66.25
CA GLU A 44 8.80 -18.01 -67.13
C GLU A 44 9.01 -16.89 -68.15
N GLN A 45 9.51 -15.71 -67.74
CA GLN A 45 9.83 -14.62 -68.67
C GLN A 45 10.89 -15.01 -69.72
N GLN A 46 11.86 -15.85 -69.36
CA GLN A 46 12.85 -16.39 -70.29
C GLN A 46 12.23 -17.37 -71.29
N GLN A 47 11.30 -18.23 -70.85
CA GLN A 47 10.57 -19.14 -71.73
C GLN A 47 9.62 -18.39 -72.68
N THR A 48 8.92 -17.36 -72.21
CA THR A 48 8.04 -16.54 -73.07
C THR A 48 8.86 -15.77 -74.11
N LYS A 49 10.06 -15.28 -73.77
CA LYS A 49 10.98 -14.64 -74.73
C LYS A 49 11.48 -15.62 -75.81
N GLN A 50 11.67 -16.89 -75.48
CA GLN A 50 12.02 -17.92 -76.49
C GLN A 50 10.84 -18.23 -77.42
N GLN A 51 9.60 -18.11 -76.93
CA GLN A 51 8.39 -18.35 -77.72
C GLN A 51 8.09 -17.26 -78.78
N TYR A 52 8.69 -16.06 -78.66
CA TYR A 52 8.52 -14.95 -79.61
C TYR A 52 9.65 -14.81 -80.66
N LEU A 53 10.62 -15.73 -80.69
CA LEU A 53 11.57 -15.81 -81.81
C LEU A 53 10.88 -16.48 -83.02
N GLN A 54 10.10 -15.70 -83.78
CA GLN A 54 9.59 -16.15 -85.08
C GLN A 54 10.73 -16.21 -86.12
N PRO A 55 10.83 -17.27 -86.94
CA PRO A 55 11.66 -17.24 -88.14
C PRO A 55 11.05 -16.27 -89.17
N ASN A 56 11.91 -15.48 -89.81
CA ASN A 56 11.56 -14.58 -90.91
C ASN A 56 10.78 -15.28 -92.04
N GLU A 57 9.89 -14.49 -92.65
CA GLU A 57 8.97 -14.82 -93.73
C GLU A 57 9.60 -15.58 -94.91
N GLN A 58 8.97 -16.69 -95.31
CA GLN A 58 9.08 -17.20 -96.68
C GLN A 58 7.78 -17.90 -97.13
N GLN A 59 7.52 -17.74 -98.42
CA GLN A 59 6.25 -17.83 -99.13
C GLN A 59 5.61 -19.24 -99.16
N ASN A 60 4.28 -19.28 -99.04
CA ASN A 60 3.36 -20.42 -99.22
C ASN A 60 3.86 -21.78 -98.68
N PRO A 61 3.62 -22.07 -97.38
CA PRO A 61 4.01 -23.34 -96.79
C PRO A 61 3.30 -24.52 -97.47
N SER A 62 4.03 -25.61 -97.72
CA SER A 62 3.43 -26.82 -98.26
C SER A 62 2.37 -27.39 -97.28
N PRO A 63 1.39 -28.18 -97.74
CA PRO A 63 0.35 -28.74 -96.86
C PRO A 63 0.92 -29.49 -95.63
N ASN A 64 2.09 -30.15 -95.79
CA ASN A 64 2.80 -30.81 -94.69
C ASN A 64 3.42 -29.83 -93.68
N GLN A 65 3.88 -28.67 -94.12
CA GLN A 65 4.44 -27.63 -93.25
C GLN A 65 3.36 -26.93 -92.41
N GLN A 66 2.18 -26.72 -92.99
CA GLN A 66 1.01 -26.20 -92.25
C GLN A 66 0.51 -27.19 -91.19
N GLN A 67 0.48 -28.50 -91.50
CA GLN A 67 0.11 -29.53 -90.54
C GLN A 67 1.10 -29.58 -89.36
N LEU A 68 2.41 -29.47 -89.63
CA LEU A 68 3.44 -29.45 -88.60
C LEU A 68 3.33 -28.20 -87.70
N GLN A 69 3.07 -27.02 -88.27
CA GLN A 69 2.82 -25.81 -87.49
C GLN A 69 1.57 -25.92 -86.61
N GLN A 70 0.47 -26.49 -87.12
CA GLN A 70 -0.72 -26.75 -86.30
C GLN A 70 -0.45 -27.75 -85.17
N GLN A 71 0.37 -28.78 -85.42
CA GLN A 71 0.76 -29.74 -84.39
C GLN A 71 1.63 -29.08 -83.30
N GLN A 72 2.58 -28.22 -83.69
CA GLN A 72 3.38 -27.43 -82.74
C GLN A 72 2.51 -26.46 -81.91
N GLN A 73 1.56 -25.77 -82.53
CA GLN A 73 0.63 -24.90 -81.80
C GLN A 73 -0.23 -25.67 -80.79
N ARG A 74 -0.69 -26.87 -81.12
CA ARG A 74 -1.43 -27.74 -80.17
C ARG A 74 -0.56 -28.16 -78.98
N LEU A 75 0.69 -28.53 -79.21
CA LEU A 75 1.64 -28.89 -78.15
C LEU A 75 1.95 -27.71 -77.23
N ILE A 76 2.16 -26.52 -77.81
CA ILE A 76 2.38 -25.28 -77.06
C ILE A 76 1.15 -24.95 -76.19
N TYR A 77 -0.05 -25.05 -76.75
CA TYR A 77 -1.29 -24.81 -76.00
C TYR A 77 -1.44 -25.81 -74.84
N GLN A 78 -1.18 -27.10 -75.08
CA GLN A 78 -1.23 -28.13 -74.05
C GLN A 78 -0.19 -27.90 -72.94
N GLN A 79 1.02 -27.45 -73.29
CA GLN A 79 2.07 -27.09 -72.34
C GLN A 79 1.65 -25.88 -71.48
N GLN A 80 1.04 -24.85 -72.08
CA GLN A 80 0.52 -23.69 -71.36
C GLN A 80 -0.60 -24.08 -70.38
N GLN A 81 -1.50 -24.98 -70.78
CA GLN A 81 -2.54 -25.52 -69.89
C GLN A 81 -1.94 -26.28 -68.70
N TYR A 82 -0.92 -27.13 -68.95
CA TYR A 82 -0.23 -27.84 -67.88
C TYR A 82 0.46 -26.90 -66.89
N GLN A 83 1.13 -25.85 -67.39
CA GLN A 83 1.75 -24.82 -66.54
C GLN A 83 0.71 -24.05 -65.71
N GLN A 84 -0.44 -23.70 -66.30
CA GLN A 84 -1.55 -23.05 -65.56
C GLN A 84 -2.05 -23.93 -64.42
N LEU A 85 -2.23 -25.23 -64.66
CA LEU A 85 -2.66 -26.19 -63.63
C LEU A 85 -1.62 -26.32 -62.50
N GLN A 86 -0.33 -26.37 -62.84
CA GLN A 86 0.75 -26.42 -61.83
C GLN A 86 0.77 -25.16 -60.95
N ARG A 87 0.55 -23.97 -61.54
CA ARG A 87 0.44 -22.71 -60.78
C ARG A 87 -0.74 -22.76 -59.81
N GLN A 88 -1.92 -23.18 -60.27
CA GLN A 88 -3.10 -23.32 -59.40
C GLN A 88 -2.85 -24.28 -58.24
N LEU A 89 -2.22 -25.43 -58.50
CA LEU A 89 -1.87 -26.40 -57.47
C LEU A 89 -0.84 -25.85 -56.46
N GLN A 90 0.14 -25.08 -56.93
CA GLN A 90 1.13 -24.43 -56.08
C GLN A 90 0.48 -23.37 -55.18
N GLU A 91 -0.41 -22.54 -55.72
CA GLU A 91 -1.18 -21.57 -54.93
C GLU A 91 -2.09 -22.25 -53.90
N GLN A 92 -2.73 -23.36 -54.26
CA GLN A 92 -3.57 -24.11 -53.33
C GLN A 92 -2.74 -24.70 -52.18
N ARG A 93 -1.56 -25.25 -52.46
CA ARG A 93 -0.62 -25.70 -51.42
C ARG A 93 -0.15 -24.55 -50.53
N GLN A 94 0.13 -23.38 -51.09
CA GLN A 94 0.52 -22.20 -50.31
C GLN A 94 -0.62 -21.72 -49.41
N ARG A 95 -1.86 -21.66 -49.91
CA ARG A 95 -3.05 -21.33 -49.12
C ARG A 95 -3.23 -22.30 -47.95
N GLN A 96 -3.15 -23.60 -48.21
CA GLN A 96 -3.22 -24.63 -47.15
C GLN A 96 -2.09 -24.51 -46.12
N GLN A 97 -0.87 -24.19 -46.55
CA GLN A 97 0.25 -23.96 -45.63
C GLN A 97 0.01 -22.73 -44.75
N GLN A 98 -0.49 -21.63 -45.31
CA GLN A 98 -0.82 -20.43 -44.56
C GLN A 98 -1.94 -20.66 -43.56
N GLU A 99 -3.01 -21.36 -43.95
CA GLU A 99 -4.10 -21.73 -43.03
C GLU A 99 -3.61 -22.62 -41.89
N ARG A 100 -2.77 -23.62 -42.19
CA ARG A 100 -2.15 -24.47 -41.17
C ARG A 100 -1.28 -23.66 -40.20
N GLN A 101 -0.51 -22.69 -40.69
CA GLN A 101 0.30 -21.82 -39.84
C GLN A 101 -0.57 -20.93 -38.95
N LYS A 102 -1.64 -20.34 -39.49
CA LYS A 102 -2.60 -19.55 -38.71
C LYS A 102 -3.25 -20.39 -37.60
N LEU A 103 -3.63 -21.63 -37.91
CA LEU A 103 -4.20 -22.56 -36.93
C LEU A 103 -3.21 -22.89 -35.80
N LEU A 104 -1.95 -23.18 -36.15
CA LEU A 104 -0.89 -23.43 -35.17
C LEU A 104 -0.60 -22.21 -34.30
N GLU A 105 -0.62 -21.01 -34.88
CA GLU A 105 -0.44 -19.77 -34.13
C GLU A 105 -1.62 -19.51 -33.19
N GLN A 106 -2.85 -19.74 -33.64
CA GLN A 106 -4.05 -19.65 -32.81
C GLN A 106 -4.01 -20.65 -31.64
N GLN A 107 -3.58 -21.89 -31.88
CA GLN A 107 -3.39 -22.89 -30.83
C GLN A 107 -2.35 -22.46 -29.79
N ARG A 108 -1.19 -21.95 -30.24
CA ARG A 108 -0.16 -21.41 -29.32
C ARG A 108 -0.67 -20.25 -28.49
N LEU A 109 -1.46 -19.36 -29.09
CA LEU A 109 -2.05 -18.22 -28.37
C LEU A 109 -3.07 -18.68 -27.33
N GLN A 110 -3.93 -19.64 -27.67
CA GLN A 110 -4.89 -20.24 -26.74
C GLN A 110 -4.18 -20.95 -25.57
N GLU A 111 -3.11 -21.68 -25.84
CA GLU A 111 -2.32 -22.35 -24.81
C GLU A 111 -1.65 -21.34 -23.87
N GLN A 112 -1.06 -20.26 -24.41
CA GLN A 112 -0.52 -19.17 -23.60
C GLN A 112 -1.58 -18.52 -22.70
N GLN A 113 -2.79 -18.28 -23.23
CA GLN A 113 -3.89 -17.73 -22.45
C GLN A 113 -4.32 -18.68 -21.33
N ARG A 114 -4.40 -19.99 -21.59
CA ARG A 114 -4.71 -21.00 -20.56
C ARG A 114 -3.64 -21.03 -19.46
N LEU A 115 -2.36 -21.02 -19.82
CA LEU A 115 -1.25 -20.98 -18.86
C LEU A 115 -1.25 -19.69 -18.04
N GLN A 116 -1.57 -18.55 -18.65
CA GLN A 116 -1.69 -17.27 -17.93
C GLN A 116 -2.88 -17.26 -16.96
N GLN A 117 -4.02 -17.87 -17.33
CA GLN A 117 -5.15 -18.05 -16.43
C GLN A 117 -4.81 -18.97 -15.26
N GLN A 118 -4.13 -20.10 -15.50
CA GLN A 118 -3.66 -20.99 -14.43
C GLN A 118 -2.70 -20.30 -13.46
N ARG A 119 -1.73 -19.52 -13.96
CA ARG A 119 -0.84 -18.73 -13.09
C ARG A 119 -1.60 -17.72 -12.23
N ARG A 120 -2.60 -17.03 -12.79
CA ARG A 120 -3.45 -16.11 -12.02
C ARG A 120 -4.25 -16.83 -10.93
N GLN A 121 -4.82 -17.99 -11.24
CA GLN A 121 -5.54 -18.81 -10.25
C GLN A 121 -4.61 -19.31 -9.14
N GLN A 122 -3.41 -19.78 -9.47
CA GLN A 122 -2.41 -20.18 -8.48
C GLN A 122 -1.98 -19.02 -7.58
N GLN A 123 -1.75 -17.83 -8.15
CA GLN A 123 -1.45 -16.63 -7.36
C GLN A 123 -2.60 -16.24 -6.44
N GLN A 124 -3.85 -16.30 -6.91
CA GLN A 124 -5.02 -16.05 -6.07
C GLN A 124 -5.17 -17.08 -4.95
N GLN A 125 -4.95 -18.37 -5.23
CA GLN A 125 -4.97 -19.41 -4.21
C GLN A 125 -3.85 -19.22 -3.18
N GLN A 126 -2.63 -18.87 -3.61
CA GLN A 126 -1.52 -18.54 -2.71
C GLN A 126 -1.84 -17.31 -1.85
N GLN A 127 -2.41 -16.25 -2.44
CA GLN A 127 -2.83 -15.07 -1.67
C GLN A 127 -3.95 -15.41 -0.67
N GLN A 128 -4.93 -16.23 -1.05
CA GLN A 128 -5.98 -16.69 -0.14
C GLN A 128 -5.42 -17.57 0.98
N GLN A 129 -4.47 -18.45 0.68
CA GLN A 129 -3.76 -19.25 1.68
C GLN A 129 -2.93 -18.36 2.62
N GLN A 130 -2.23 -17.35 2.10
CA GLN A 130 -1.51 -16.38 2.92
C GLN A 130 -2.46 -15.56 3.80
N GLN A 131 -3.60 -15.10 3.29
CA GLN A 131 -4.62 -14.40 4.08
C GLN A 131 -5.26 -15.33 5.13
N GLN A 132 -5.50 -16.60 4.81
CA GLN A 132 -5.99 -17.58 5.79
C GLN A 132 -4.92 -17.88 6.85
N GLN A 133 -3.65 -17.99 6.47
CA GLN A 133 -2.54 -18.11 7.41
C GLN A 133 -2.38 -16.85 8.27
N GLN A 134 -2.58 -15.65 7.73
CA GLN A 134 -2.59 -14.41 8.53
C GLN A 134 -3.80 -14.31 9.47
N ARG A 135 -4.96 -14.88 9.10
CA ARG A 135 -6.14 -14.97 9.99
C ARG A 135 -6.07 -16.11 11.00
N GLN A 136 -5.27 -17.15 10.74
CA GLN A 136 -5.07 -18.30 11.63
C GLN A 136 -3.76 -18.24 12.41
N GLN A 137 -2.86 -17.31 12.09
CA GLN A 137 -1.87 -16.84 13.03
C GLN A 137 -2.65 -16.16 14.15
N PRO A 138 -2.59 -16.66 15.39
CA PRO A 138 -2.80 -15.77 16.52
C PRO A 138 -1.85 -14.60 16.29
N SER A 139 -2.26 -13.38 16.57
CA SER A 139 -1.27 -12.34 16.82
C SER A 139 -0.32 -12.90 17.87
N ILE A 140 0.85 -13.38 17.46
CA ILE A 140 1.95 -13.59 18.38
C ILE A 140 2.40 -12.16 18.70
N GLU A 141 1.60 -11.47 19.52
CA GLU A 141 2.19 -10.62 20.53
C GLU A 141 3.11 -11.58 21.27
N ASP A 142 4.41 -11.34 21.15
CA ASP A 142 5.49 -12.13 21.74
C ASP A 142 5.48 -11.92 23.27
N ASN A 143 4.33 -12.17 23.89
CA ASN A 143 4.04 -11.93 25.29
C ASN A 143 4.46 -13.13 26.15
N PHE A 144 5.13 -14.15 25.58
CA PHE A 144 5.63 -15.33 26.29
C PHE A 144 4.58 -16.00 27.21
N GLY A 145 3.28 -15.93 26.85
CA GLY A 145 2.18 -16.46 27.68
C GLY A 145 1.65 -15.53 28.77
N ALA A 146 1.96 -14.23 28.71
CA ALA A 146 1.38 -13.20 29.55
C ALA A 146 -0.13 -13.01 29.29
N ASP A 147 -0.88 -12.69 30.33
CA ASP A 147 -2.32 -12.41 30.25
C ASP A 147 -2.57 -11.09 29.50
N PRO A 148 -3.76 -10.90 28.89
CA PRO A 148 -4.08 -9.66 28.17
C PRO A 148 -3.84 -8.41 29.03
N GLY A 149 -3.13 -7.44 28.48
CA GLY A 149 -2.75 -6.23 29.22
C GLY A 149 -1.45 -6.34 30.01
N CYS A 150 -0.84 -7.51 30.21
CA CYS A 150 0.51 -7.62 30.78
C CYS A 150 1.57 -7.52 29.66
N LYS A 151 2.67 -6.77 29.85
CA LYS A 151 3.68 -6.51 28.80
C LYS A 151 4.94 -7.34 28.99
N ASP A 152 5.35 -7.61 30.23
CA ASP A 152 6.62 -8.28 30.52
C ASP A 152 6.43 -9.55 31.39
N PRO A 153 6.85 -10.73 30.88
CA PRO A 153 6.77 -12.01 31.60
C PRO A 153 7.76 -12.16 32.77
N TRP A 154 8.67 -11.21 32.99
CA TRP A 154 9.74 -11.29 34.01
C TRP A 154 9.68 -10.21 35.07
N THR A 155 8.86 -9.18 34.90
CA THR A 155 8.78 -8.06 35.84
C THR A 155 7.45 -8.02 36.59
N THR A 156 7.43 -7.20 37.65
CA THR A 156 6.20 -6.84 38.36
C THR A 156 5.84 -5.44 37.95
N GLU A 157 4.66 -5.27 37.34
CA GLU A 157 4.27 -4.01 36.74
C GLU A 157 2.77 -3.71 36.93
N TRP A 158 2.44 -2.43 36.86
CA TRP A 158 1.07 -1.94 36.75
C TRP A 158 0.83 -1.56 35.30
N THR A 159 -0.23 -2.08 34.72
CA THR A 159 -0.49 -1.91 33.31
C THR A 159 -1.98 -1.76 33.04
N ARG A 160 -2.33 -0.79 32.20
CA ARG A 160 -3.72 -0.46 31.85
C ARG A 160 -4.41 -1.64 31.18
N ASP A 161 -5.69 -1.83 31.47
CA ASP A 161 -6.55 -2.72 30.67
C ASP A 161 -6.59 -2.23 29.20
N PRO A 162 -6.40 -3.12 28.21
CA PRO A 162 -6.34 -2.74 26.80
C PRO A 162 -7.68 -2.27 26.23
N ASN A 163 -8.80 -2.59 26.88
CA ASN A 163 -10.15 -2.25 26.45
C ASN A 163 -10.84 -1.22 27.36
N ASP A 164 -10.38 -1.05 28.60
CA ASP A 164 -10.96 -0.12 29.58
C ASP A 164 -9.89 0.75 30.26
N CYS A 165 -9.76 2.01 29.83
CA CYS A 165 -8.81 2.95 30.43
C CYS A 165 -9.04 3.27 31.92
N THR A 166 -10.20 2.91 32.48
CA THR A 166 -10.47 3.08 33.91
C THR A 166 -9.91 1.94 34.76
N MET A 167 -9.46 0.85 34.13
CA MET A 167 -8.92 -0.32 34.80
C MET A 167 -7.41 -0.44 34.63
N VAL A 168 -6.76 -0.90 35.71
CA VAL A 168 -5.34 -1.24 35.74
C VAL A 168 -5.17 -2.63 36.33
N HIS A 169 -4.34 -3.44 35.67
CA HIS A 169 -3.93 -4.76 36.13
C HIS A 169 -2.58 -4.67 36.84
N PHE A 170 -2.48 -5.36 37.96
CA PHE A 170 -1.20 -5.65 38.59
C PHE A 170 -0.72 -7.01 38.08
N CYS A 171 0.37 -7.00 37.34
CA CYS A 171 0.96 -8.18 36.73
C CYS A 171 2.21 -8.62 37.49
N ILE A 172 2.33 -9.92 37.76
CA ILE A 172 3.55 -10.55 38.25
C ILE A 172 3.94 -11.60 37.22
N GLN A 173 5.14 -11.46 36.63
CA GLN A 173 5.66 -12.42 35.65
C GLN A 173 4.67 -12.68 34.49
N GLY A 174 4.12 -11.60 33.95
CA GLY A 174 3.11 -11.65 32.89
C GLY A 174 1.72 -12.15 33.31
N LYS A 175 1.50 -12.53 34.58
CA LYS A 175 0.17 -12.98 35.06
C LYS A 175 -0.58 -11.91 35.82
N GLN A 176 -1.82 -11.64 35.41
CA GLN A 176 -2.71 -10.70 36.05
C GLN A 176 -3.13 -11.25 37.42
N GLN A 177 -2.66 -10.60 38.49
CA GLN A 177 -3.00 -10.99 39.85
C GLN A 177 -4.22 -10.24 40.37
N TRP A 178 -4.24 -8.93 40.15
CA TRP A 178 -5.31 -8.06 40.62
C TRP A 178 -5.70 -7.05 39.55
N THR A 179 -6.92 -6.56 39.65
CA THR A 179 -7.42 -5.46 38.83
C THR A 179 -8.00 -4.41 39.73
N ILE A 180 -7.54 -3.18 39.54
CA ILE A 180 -7.99 -2.02 40.28
C ILE A 180 -8.68 -1.10 39.29
N ASN A 181 -9.84 -0.59 39.68
CA ASN A 181 -10.51 0.47 38.96
C ASN A 181 -10.06 1.82 39.56
N CYS A 182 -9.69 2.77 38.70
CA CYS A 182 -9.29 4.12 39.04
C CYS A 182 -10.37 5.00 39.67
N ASN A 183 -11.55 4.43 39.99
CA ASN A 183 -12.83 5.08 40.26
C ASN A 183 -13.53 5.51 38.95
N ASP A 184 -14.86 5.64 38.97
CA ASP A 184 -15.71 5.94 37.80
C ASP A 184 -15.36 7.26 37.08
N THR A 185 -14.43 8.04 37.62
CA THR A 185 -14.15 9.44 37.27
C THR A 185 -12.75 9.70 36.75
N ARG A 186 -11.86 8.70 36.80
CA ARG A 186 -10.45 8.82 36.42
C ARG A 186 -10.05 7.71 35.46
N VAL A 187 -8.98 7.96 34.72
CA VAL A 187 -8.35 6.99 33.82
C VAL A 187 -6.95 6.69 34.34
N TRP A 188 -6.52 5.44 34.25
CA TRP A 188 -5.14 5.08 34.57
C TRP A 188 -4.23 5.71 33.53
N SER A 189 -3.18 6.44 33.92
CA SER A 189 -2.14 6.93 33.02
C SER A 189 -0.95 5.96 33.02
N ASN A 190 -0.53 5.48 31.85
CA ASN A 190 0.66 4.64 31.76
C ASN A 190 1.94 5.48 31.94
N VAL A 191 1.93 6.74 31.51
CA VAL A 191 3.05 7.67 31.76
C VAL A 191 3.11 8.15 33.21
N GLY A 192 1.97 8.55 33.77
CA GLY A 192 1.88 9.04 35.13
C GLY A 192 1.96 7.93 36.19
N HIS A 193 1.87 6.66 35.78
CA HIS A 193 1.73 5.49 36.65
C HIS A 193 0.71 5.70 37.79
N ALA A 194 -0.40 6.38 37.46
CA ALA A 194 -1.40 6.83 38.41
C ALA A 194 -2.75 7.06 37.74
N CYS A 195 -3.82 7.05 38.54
CA CYS A 195 -5.16 7.43 38.09
C CYS A 195 -5.28 8.96 37.98
N VAL A 196 -5.44 9.46 36.75
CA VAL A 196 -5.46 10.90 36.41
C VAL A 196 -6.83 11.33 35.88
N GLU A 197 -7.09 12.64 35.89
CA GLU A 197 -8.32 13.19 35.32
C GLU A 197 -8.34 13.05 33.78
N PRO A 198 -9.50 12.68 33.19
CA PRO A 198 -9.66 12.65 31.75
C PRO A 198 -9.40 14.03 31.11
N MET A 199 -8.77 14.03 29.94
CA MET A 199 -8.31 15.19 29.19
C MET A 199 -7.25 16.05 29.91
N SER A 200 -6.69 15.58 31.03
CA SER A 200 -5.52 16.22 31.61
C SER A 200 -4.27 15.95 30.76
N GLN A 201 -3.19 16.68 31.02
CA GLN A 201 -1.91 16.46 30.36
C GLN A 201 -1.31 15.06 30.57
N TRP A 202 -1.83 14.29 31.53
CA TRP A 202 -1.38 12.93 31.82
C TRP A 202 -2.34 11.88 31.25
N ASP A 203 -3.44 12.30 30.61
CA ASP A 203 -4.39 11.39 29.98
C ASP A 203 -3.85 10.90 28.63
N ASP A 204 -3.08 9.81 28.69
CA ASP A 204 -2.60 9.01 27.57
C ASP A 204 -3.57 7.87 27.21
N CYS A 205 -4.86 7.97 27.60
CA CYS A 205 -5.90 7.08 27.09
C CYS A 205 -6.15 7.39 25.60
N ASN A 206 -6.06 6.37 24.74
CA ASN A 206 -6.09 6.46 23.28
C ASN A 206 -4.82 7.03 22.62
N GLN A 207 -3.72 7.20 23.35
CA GLN A 207 -2.42 7.53 22.75
C GLN A 207 -1.61 6.25 22.52
N GLU A 208 -0.94 6.15 21.37
CA GLU A 208 -0.04 5.02 21.09
C GLU A 208 1.22 5.14 21.95
N MET A 209 1.43 4.15 22.81
CA MET A 209 2.68 4.01 23.56
C MET A 209 3.81 3.67 22.59
N THR A 210 4.72 4.62 22.37
CA THR A 210 5.94 4.34 21.59
C THR A 210 6.82 3.34 22.32
N THR A 211 7.37 2.35 21.59
CA THR A 211 8.38 1.43 22.12
C THR A 211 9.55 2.21 22.72
N PRO A 212 10.08 1.80 23.89
CA PRO A 212 11.17 2.52 24.54
C PRO A 212 12.37 2.69 23.62
N ALA A 213 12.78 3.94 23.38
CA ALA A 213 13.96 4.26 22.59
C ALA A 213 15.13 4.59 23.52
N LEU A 214 16.06 3.66 23.69
CA LEU A 214 17.24 3.81 24.56
C LEU A 214 18.18 4.89 24.03
N ASN A 215 18.67 5.76 24.93
CA ASN A 215 19.59 6.86 24.60
C ASN A 215 19.07 7.77 23.47
N ASP A 216 17.78 8.12 23.52
CA ASP A 216 17.15 8.98 22.53
C ASP A 216 17.67 10.43 22.65
N PRO A 217 18.10 11.06 21.54
CA PRO A 217 18.56 12.45 21.56
C PRO A 217 17.54 13.45 22.12
N ARG A 218 16.24 13.15 22.00
CA ARG A 218 15.17 13.99 22.56
C ARG A 218 15.20 14.07 24.09
N CYS A 219 15.88 13.13 24.75
CA CYS A 219 16.09 13.11 26.20
C CYS A 219 17.45 13.68 26.64
N SER A 220 18.23 14.30 25.74
CA SER A 220 19.59 14.77 26.07
C SER A 220 19.62 15.99 26.99
N ASN A 221 18.60 16.86 26.92
CA ASN A 221 18.55 18.07 27.76
C ASN A 221 18.05 17.74 29.16
N GLU A 222 16.94 17.00 29.27
CA GLU A 222 16.39 16.50 30.54
C GLU A 222 16.30 14.97 30.49
N PRO A 223 17.33 14.25 30.99
CA PRO A 223 17.36 12.78 30.97
C PRO A 223 16.22 12.10 31.73
N ASN A 224 15.62 12.80 32.69
CA ASN A 224 14.49 12.35 33.52
C ASN A 224 13.43 13.46 33.57
N GLY A 225 12.33 13.32 32.83
CA GLY A 225 11.28 14.33 32.79
C GLY A 225 10.60 14.46 31.43
N MET A 226 9.91 15.59 31.23
CA MET A 226 9.20 15.89 29.99
C MET A 226 10.04 16.77 29.07
N ASN A 227 10.27 16.30 27.85
CA ASN A 227 11.01 17.03 26.83
C ASN A 227 10.09 17.35 25.64
N PRO A 228 10.29 18.48 24.95
CA PRO A 228 9.51 18.80 23.75
C PRO A 228 9.81 17.81 22.62
N ASP A 229 8.83 17.52 21.77
CA ASP A 229 9.13 16.90 20.47
C ASP A 229 9.87 17.91 19.57
N PRO A 230 10.93 17.50 18.86
CA PRO A 230 11.73 18.41 18.04
C PRO A 230 11.02 18.94 16.79
N ASN A 231 9.96 18.29 16.34
CA ASN A 231 9.26 18.64 15.09
C ASN A 231 7.83 19.10 15.32
N ASN A 232 7.19 18.70 16.42
CA ASN A 232 5.79 18.99 16.71
C ASN A 232 5.65 19.74 18.04
N CYS A 233 5.17 20.99 18.00
CA CYS A 233 5.04 21.83 19.19
C CYS A 233 3.89 21.41 20.12
N ALA A 234 2.93 20.65 19.60
CA ALA A 234 1.84 20.07 20.37
C ALA A 234 2.19 18.69 20.96
N GLN A 235 3.43 18.22 20.80
CA GLN A 235 3.86 16.91 21.27
C GLN A 235 5.06 17.02 22.21
N PHE A 236 5.14 16.10 23.15
CA PHE A 236 6.23 15.99 24.11
C PHE A 236 6.53 14.52 24.42
N VAL A 237 7.72 14.26 24.95
CA VAL A 237 8.18 12.91 25.29
C VAL A 237 8.52 12.83 26.77
N ALA A 238 8.11 11.73 27.41
CA ALA A 238 8.56 11.37 28.74
C ALA A 238 9.87 10.60 28.65
N CYS A 239 10.86 11.04 29.41
CA CYS A 239 12.20 10.49 29.44
C CYS A 239 12.51 9.92 30.83
N VAL A 240 13.11 8.73 30.86
CA VAL A 240 13.70 8.12 32.06
C VAL A 240 15.07 7.58 31.67
N ASN A 241 16.12 8.04 32.36
CA ASN A 241 17.52 7.68 32.08
C ASN A 241 17.86 7.74 30.57
N MET A 242 17.59 8.88 29.93
CA MET A 242 17.81 9.13 28.50
C MET A 242 16.99 8.24 27.54
N THR A 243 16.01 7.50 28.05
CA THR A 243 15.13 6.64 27.25
C THR A 243 13.78 7.30 27.12
N VAL A 244 13.28 7.46 25.89
CA VAL A 244 11.88 7.86 25.68
C VAL A 244 11.01 6.68 26.08
N VAL A 245 10.21 6.85 27.13
CA VAL A 245 9.27 5.83 27.63
C VAL A 245 7.84 6.06 27.13
N ALA A 246 7.54 7.30 26.69
CA ALA A 246 6.28 7.63 26.06
C ALA A 246 6.38 8.90 25.22
N THR A 247 5.57 8.96 24.16
CA THR A 247 5.32 10.16 23.37
C THR A 247 3.87 10.57 23.59
N MET A 248 3.63 11.83 23.93
CA MET A 248 2.31 12.33 24.29
C MET A 248 1.93 13.56 23.48
N GLU A 249 0.65 13.65 23.14
CA GLU A 249 0.07 14.85 22.54
C GLU A 249 -0.59 15.72 23.60
N CYS A 250 -0.42 17.03 23.46
CA CYS A 250 -1.09 18.00 24.30
C CYS A 250 -2.60 18.00 24.03
N PRO A 251 -3.43 18.24 25.06
CA PRO A 251 -4.87 18.41 24.89
C PRO A 251 -5.24 19.49 23.86
N THR A 252 -6.46 19.41 23.33
CA THR A 252 -6.93 20.29 22.25
C THR A 252 -6.65 21.77 22.53
N ASN A 253 -6.10 22.49 21.54
CA ASN A 253 -5.73 23.91 21.60
C ASN A 253 -4.65 24.29 22.64
N THR A 254 -3.86 23.32 23.10
CA THR A 254 -2.69 23.57 23.95
C THR A 254 -1.40 23.15 23.25
N LEU A 255 -0.26 23.71 23.65
CA LEU A 255 1.08 23.46 23.12
C LEU A 255 2.03 23.21 24.28
N PHE A 256 3.06 22.40 24.06
CA PHE A 256 4.01 22.07 25.12
C PHE A 256 4.97 23.24 25.39
N SER A 257 4.86 23.83 26.58
CA SER A 257 5.79 24.86 27.04
C SER A 257 7.06 24.20 27.57
N THR A 258 8.19 24.56 26.97
CA THR A 258 9.52 24.15 27.45
C THR A 258 9.97 24.91 28.68
N ARG A 259 9.25 25.98 29.06
CA ARG A 259 9.52 26.75 30.27
C ARG A 259 8.90 26.11 31.51
N ASN A 260 7.66 25.67 31.37
CA ASN A 260 6.87 25.10 32.46
C ASN A 260 6.82 23.56 32.42
N ASN A 261 7.42 22.94 31.39
CA ASN A 261 7.42 21.49 31.15
C ASN A 261 6.01 20.87 31.22
N THR A 262 5.04 21.56 30.64
CA THR A 262 3.61 21.24 30.71
C THR A 262 2.90 21.74 29.46
N CYS A 263 1.75 21.16 29.14
CA CYS A 263 0.89 21.67 28.08
C CYS A 263 0.18 22.94 28.55
N GLU A 264 0.37 24.02 27.80
CA GLU A 264 -0.17 25.33 28.12
C GLU A 264 -0.82 25.97 26.89
N LEU A 265 -1.58 27.04 27.10
CA LEU A 265 -2.43 27.61 26.07
C LEU A 265 -1.62 28.02 24.83
N SER A 266 -2.14 27.67 23.65
CA SER A 266 -1.44 27.89 22.38
C SER A 266 -1.00 29.34 22.17
N HIS A 267 -1.81 30.33 22.56
CA HIS A 267 -1.47 31.75 22.44
C HIS A 267 -0.35 32.22 23.38
N VAL A 268 -0.12 31.52 24.50
CA VAL A 268 0.98 31.82 25.44
C VAL A 268 2.28 31.20 24.91
N VAL A 269 2.19 30.00 24.32
CA VAL A 269 3.35 29.17 23.98
C VAL A 269 3.74 29.27 22.50
N ALA A 270 2.88 29.73 21.60
CA ALA A 270 3.14 29.72 20.16
C ALA A 270 4.48 30.37 19.75
N SER A 271 4.91 31.42 20.44
CA SER A 271 6.22 32.04 20.23
C SER A 271 7.41 31.15 20.63
N GLU A 272 7.22 30.18 21.53
CA GLU A 272 8.21 29.18 21.96
C GLU A 272 8.38 28.03 20.96
N CYS A 273 7.44 27.85 20.02
CA CYS A 273 7.48 26.76 19.05
C CYS A 273 8.65 26.88 18.07
N ARG A 274 9.00 28.12 17.69
CA ARG A 274 10.10 28.43 16.75
C ARG A 274 10.00 27.59 15.46
N GLU A 275 10.86 26.58 15.33
CA GLU A 275 10.96 25.69 14.16
C GLU A 275 10.03 24.48 14.26
N ARG A 276 9.48 24.19 15.45
CA ARG A 276 8.51 23.11 15.66
C ARG A 276 7.19 23.47 15.00
N SER A 277 6.65 22.56 14.20
CA SER A 277 5.35 22.72 13.54
C SER A 277 4.21 22.73 14.57
N ILE A 278 3.24 23.61 14.36
CA ILE A 278 1.98 23.62 15.11
C ILE A 278 0.95 22.91 14.22
N PRO A 279 0.32 21.81 14.68
CA PRO A 279 -0.68 21.11 13.89
C PRO A 279 -1.87 22.01 13.54
N ASP A 280 -2.44 21.84 12.34
CA ASP A 280 -3.54 22.69 11.82
C ASP A 280 -4.80 22.69 12.71
N HIS A 281 -5.00 21.63 13.49
CA HIS A 281 -6.12 21.54 14.43
C HIS A 281 -5.93 22.40 15.69
N VAL A 282 -4.73 22.93 15.93
CA VAL A 282 -4.42 23.82 17.05
C VAL A 282 -4.59 25.26 16.59
N VAL A 283 -5.61 25.93 17.11
CA VAL A 283 -5.87 27.32 16.74
C VAL A 283 -4.99 28.25 17.59
N VAL A 284 -4.12 29.03 16.93
CA VAL A 284 -3.28 30.07 17.54
C VAL A 284 -3.88 31.44 17.23
N THR A 285 -4.59 32.05 18.18
CA THR A 285 -5.16 33.40 18.01
C THR A 285 -4.33 34.45 18.76
N THR A 286 -4.15 35.62 18.16
CA THR A 286 -3.63 36.84 18.81
C THR A 286 -4.73 37.69 19.44
N ALA A 287 -6.00 37.28 19.29
CA ALA A 287 -7.17 37.98 19.77
C ALA A 287 -8.00 37.04 20.65
N SER A 288 -8.16 37.42 21.94
CA SER A 288 -8.86 36.72 23.03
C SER A 288 -8.58 35.22 23.20
N PRO A 289 -8.63 34.66 24.42
CA PRO A 289 -8.64 33.22 24.54
C PRO A 289 -9.83 32.71 23.73
N ILE A 290 -9.61 31.79 22.78
CA ILE A 290 -10.75 31.03 22.25
C ILE A 290 -11.41 30.43 23.49
N VAL A 291 -12.72 30.50 23.59
CA VAL A 291 -13.41 30.02 24.78
C VAL A 291 -14.03 28.70 24.37
N ASP A 292 -13.74 27.64 25.09
CA ASP A 292 -14.41 26.39 24.83
C ASP A 292 -15.87 26.58 25.20
N LYS A 293 -16.80 26.21 24.32
CA LYS A 293 -18.23 26.39 24.51
C LYS A 293 -18.74 26.03 25.92
N PRO A 294 -18.34 24.89 26.54
CA PRO A 294 -18.76 24.60 27.93
C PRO A 294 -18.21 25.61 28.96
N CYS A 295 -17.04 26.20 28.72
CA CYS A 295 -16.39 27.21 29.56
C CYS A 295 -16.77 28.66 29.16
N GLU A 296 -17.72 28.85 28.26
CA GLU A 296 -18.17 30.18 27.84
C GLU A 296 -18.70 31.00 29.03
N GLY A 297 -18.15 32.20 29.22
CA GLY A 297 -18.47 33.05 30.37
C GLY A 297 -17.88 32.60 31.71
N THR A 298 -17.12 31.50 31.76
CA THR A 298 -16.40 31.04 32.96
C THR A 298 -14.90 31.05 32.70
N SER A 299 -14.19 32.07 33.19
CA SER A 299 -12.72 32.12 33.08
C SER A 299 -12.08 30.98 33.87
N ASN A 300 -12.34 30.90 35.18
CA ASN A 300 -11.82 29.83 36.04
C ASN A 300 -12.96 29.21 36.85
N GLY A 301 -13.04 27.88 36.87
CA GLY A 301 -13.99 27.14 37.71
C GLY A 301 -14.65 25.97 37.00
N ASP A 302 -15.58 25.32 37.71
CA ASP A 302 -16.19 24.06 37.25
C ASP A 302 -17.55 24.35 36.60
N VAL A 303 -17.78 23.85 35.39
CA VAL A 303 -19.01 24.06 34.59
C VAL A 303 -19.67 22.73 34.26
N GLU A 304 -20.99 22.72 34.21
CA GLU A 304 -21.75 21.51 33.87
C GLU A 304 -21.47 20.99 32.45
N ASP A 305 -21.47 19.67 32.28
CA ASP A 305 -21.43 19.05 30.95
C ASP A 305 -22.85 19.12 30.32
N PRO A 306 -23.01 19.78 29.15
CA PRO A 306 -24.32 19.95 28.51
C PRO A 306 -24.92 18.63 28.00
N SER A 307 -24.09 17.60 27.84
CA SER A 307 -24.49 16.29 27.32
C SER A 307 -24.70 15.24 28.42
N HIS A 308 -24.00 15.35 29.56
CA HIS A 308 -24.06 14.35 30.63
C HIS A 308 -24.10 15.00 32.01
N CYS A 309 -25.15 14.75 32.76
CA CYS A 309 -25.38 15.38 34.06
C CYS A 309 -24.45 14.87 35.18
N ALA A 310 -23.98 13.63 35.01
CA ALA A 310 -23.00 13.03 35.91
C ALA A 310 -21.56 13.48 35.59
N ARG A 311 -21.36 14.47 34.72
CA ARG A 311 -20.04 15.00 34.33
C ARG A 311 -20.00 16.52 34.42
N PHE A 312 -18.80 17.04 34.56
CA PHE A 312 -18.52 18.47 34.51
C PHE A 312 -17.15 18.72 33.91
N TYR A 313 -16.91 19.95 33.48
CA TYR A 313 -15.63 20.40 32.96
C TYR A 313 -14.96 21.34 33.96
N LYS A 314 -13.65 21.20 34.13
CA LYS A 314 -12.83 22.23 34.79
C LYS A 314 -12.37 23.24 33.77
N CYS A 315 -12.62 24.51 34.04
CA CYS A 315 -12.23 25.60 33.20
C CYS A 315 -11.04 26.36 33.79
N ASN A 316 -10.05 26.66 32.95
CA ASN A 316 -8.98 27.60 33.25
C ASN A 316 -8.80 28.55 32.07
N TYR A 317 -8.84 29.86 32.32
CA TYR A 317 -8.85 30.91 31.30
C TYR A 317 -9.87 30.70 30.15
N GLY A 318 -11.06 30.18 30.46
CA GLY A 318 -12.11 29.91 29.47
C GLY A 318 -11.94 28.60 28.70
N ARG A 319 -11.04 27.71 29.15
CA ARG A 319 -10.73 26.43 28.50
C ARG A 319 -10.98 25.22 29.36
N VAL A 320 -11.45 24.15 28.74
CA VAL A 320 -11.56 22.84 29.37
C VAL A 320 -10.16 22.28 29.60
N VAL A 321 -9.76 22.17 30.87
CA VAL A 321 -8.48 21.55 31.27
C VAL A 321 -8.65 20.14 31.84
N ALA A 322 -9.88 19.75 32.16
CA ALA A 322 -10.23 18.40 32.54
C ALA A 322 -11.73 18.16 32.35
N ARG A 323 -12.11 16.92 32.06
CA ARG A 323 -13.50 16.46 32.12
C ARG A 323 -13.64 15.43 33.21
N ILE A 324 -14.47 15.71 34.21
CA ILE A 324 -14.54 14.92 35.44
C ILE A 324 -15.95 14.32 35.57
N ARG A 325 -16.02 13.01 35.82
CA ARG A 325 -17.28 12.39 36.22
C ARG A 325 -17.49 12.62 37.72
N CYS A 326 -18.72 12.84 38.13
CA CYS A 326 -19.09 12.82 39.53
C CYS A 326 -19.09 11.38 40.07
N PRO A 327 -18.81 11.16 41.38
CA PRO A 327 -18.91 9.84 42.00
C PRO A 327 -20.24 9.13 41.73
N SER A 328 -20.26 7.82 41.85
CA SER A 328 -21.47 7.01 41.61
C SER A 328 -22.67 7.57 42.39
N ASN A 329 -23.85 7.60 41.75
CA ASN A 329 -25.10 8.16 42.30
C ASN A 329 -25.08 9.67 42.63
N SER A 330 -24.11 10.43 42.12
CA SER A 330 -24.08 11.89 42.20
C SER A 330 -24.08 12.54 40.80
N ALA A 331 -24.31 13.85 40.76
CA ALA A 331 -24.33 14.68 39.56
C ALA A 331 -23.77 16.08 39.88
N PHE A 332 -23.34 16.82 38.86
CA PHE A 332 -22.74 18.12 39.10
C PHE A 332 -23.81 19.17 39.40
N ASN A 333 -23.74 19.80 40.57
CA ASN A 333 -24.61 20.90 40.95
C ASN A 333 -23.97 22.24 40.54
N GLN A 334 -24.46 22.85 39.46
CA GLN A 334 -23.96 24.13 38.94
C GLN A 334 -24.04 25.27 39.96
N GLN A 335 -25.08 25.30 40.81
CA GLN A 335 -25.26 26.35 41.83
C GLN A 335 -24.21 26.24 42.94
N LYS A 336 -23.89 25.00 43.36
CA LYS A 336 -22.89 24.72 44.41
C LYS A 336 -21.48 24.54 43.86
N ARG A 337 -21.31 24.50 42.52
CA ARG A 337 -20.06 24.24 41.79
C ARG A 337 -19.33 22.99 42.29
N LYS A 338 -20.08 21.92 42.58
CA LYS A 338 -19.55 20.63 43.04
C LYS A 338 -20.51 19.49 42.78
N CYS A 339 -20.02 18.25 42.84
CA CYS A 339 -20.89 17.08 42.80
C CYS A 339 -21.79 17.02 44.05
N ASP A 340 -23.08 16.76 43.83
CA ASP A 340 -24.10 16.58 44.86
C ASP A 340 -24.94 15.35 44.50
N TRP A 341 -25.69 14.82 45.48
CA TRP A 341 -26.60 13.70 45.25
C TRP A 341 -27.57 14.02 44.12
N ARG A 342 -27.86 13.04 43.25
CA ARG A 342 -28.74 13.25 42.08
C ARG A 342 -30.11 13.84 42.44
N ALA A 343 -30.62 13.55 43.64
CA ALA A 343 -31.87 14.11 44.16
C ALA A 343 -31.82 15.64 44.39
N ASN A 344 -30.62 16.21 44.54
CA ASN A 344 -30.37 17.63 44.79
C ASN A 344 -29.93 18.39 43.53
N VAL A 345 -29.99 17.76 42.35
CA VAL A 345 -29.48 18.32 41.09
C VAL A 345 -30.56 18.29 40.02
N GLU A 346 -30.88 19.46 39.47
CA GLU A 346 -31.79 19.57 38.33
C GLU A 346 -31.03 19.27 37.04
N CYS A 347 -31.34 18.10 36.49
CA CYS A 347 -30.53 17.47 35.45
C CYS A 347 -30.96 17.87 34.02
N ALA A 348 -32.08 18.58 33.90
CA ALA A 348 -32.64 19.09 32.64
C ALA A 348 -32.77 18.03 31.52
N GLY A 349 -33.05 16.77 31.89
CA GLY A 349 -33.23 15.67 30.92
C GLY A 349 -31.93 15.06 30.38
N ARG A 350 -30.76 15.52 30.82
CA ARG A 350 -29.46 14.92 30.44
C ARG A 350 -29.28 13.53 31.08
N PRO A 351 -28.69 12.56 30.36
CA PRO A 351 -28.39 11.25 30.92
C PRO A 351 -27.31 11.28 32.02
N PHE A 352 -27.33 10.26 32.88
CA PHE A 352 -26.32 10.03 33.94
C PHE A 352 -25.22 9.03 33.54
N PHE A 353 -25.40 8.31 32.42
CA PHE A 353 -24.53 7.21 31.99
C PHE A 353 -23.94 7.47 30.62
#